data_AF-A0A7S4DKL1-F1
#
_entry.id   AF-A0A7S4DKL1-F1
#
_cell.length_a   1.000
_cell.length_b   1.000
_cell.length_c   1.000
_cell.angle_alpha   90.00
_cell.angle_beta   90.00
_cell.angle_gamma   90.00
#
_symmetry.space_group_name_H-M   'P 1'
#
loop_
_entity.id
_entity.type
_entity.pdbx_description
1 polymer ?
#
loop_
_entity_poly.entity_id
_entity_poly.type
_entity_poly.pdbx_seq_one_letter_code
_entity_poly.pdbx_strand_id
1 'polypeptide(L)'
;VKVLRPGLVAQMSADLDLLRCGAWAAERLLPRAAWLRPRAAVEEFARVLLGQVDLEEEARSLERLHRAFKNDPYVQVPAPIAAGPGVLVETFAEGTPMSEILASEDAALKRRVGRVCLDAFLQMIFVHNFAHGDMHPGNMLVHFDEDDRATKARPRLVLLDPGIVVALSPGDRGNFLDLFAAVARGDGAGAGRLLRRRARRERCADPRAF
;
A
#
# COMPACT_ATOMS: atom_id res chain seq x y z
N VAL A 1 3.57 4.61 -20.46
CA VAL A 1 4.83 3.84 -20.63
C VAL A 1 5.80 4.27 -19.54
N LYS A 2 6.11 3.38 -18.60
CA LYS A 2 7.10 3.56 -17.54
C LYS A 2 8.41 2.97 -18.02
N VAL A 3 9.51 3.71 -17.89
CA VAL A 3 10.85 3.29 -18.34
C VAL A 3 11.84 3.53 -17.21
N LEU A 4 12.65 2.52 -16.89
CA LEU A 4 13.72 2.68 -15.91
C LEU A 4 14.85 3.53 -16.46
N ARG A 5 15.40 4.38 -15.61
CA ARG A 5 16.58 5.19 -15.97
C ARG A 5 17.80 4.26 -16.13
N PRO A 6 18.62 4.43 -17.18
CA PRO A 6 19.84 3.65 -17.34
C PRO A 6 20.75 3.78 -16.12
N GLY A 7 21.34 2.67 -15.67
CA GLY A 7 22.26 2.64 -14.52
C GLY A 7 21.61 2.75 -13.13
N LEU A 8 20.28 2.93 -13.05
CA LEU A 8 19.56 3.09 -11.78
C LEU A 8 19.80 1.94 -10.80
N VAL A 9 19.75 0.69 -11.27
CA VAL A 9 19.94 -0.49 -10.42
C VAL A 9 21.36 -0.53 -9.81
N ALA A 10 22.36 -0.16 -10.60
CA ALA A 10 23.75 -0.11 -10.12
C ALA A 10 23.93 1.00 -9.06
N GLN A 11 23.34 2.18 -9.30
CA GLN A 11 23.35 3.28 -8.33
C GLN A 11 22.65 2.88 -7.03
N MET A 12 21.45 2.31 -7.11
CA MET A 12 20.69 1.84 -5.93
C MET A 12 21.47 0.79 -5.13
N SER A 13 22.17 -0.11 -5.82
CA SER A 13 22.99 -1.14 -5.16
C SER A 13 24.15 -0.51 -4.38
N ALA A 14 24.85 0.46 -4.98
CA ALA A 14 25.93 1.18 -4.31
C ALA A 14 25.43 1.96 -3.07
N ASP A 15 24.29 2.64 -3.19
CA ASP A 15 23.69 3.39 -2.08
C ASP A 15 23.28 2.46 -0.92
N LEU A 16 22.72 1.28 -1.23
CA LEU A 16 22.38 0.27 -0.23
C LEU A 16 23.61 -0.30 0.46
N ASP A 17 24.71 -0.49 -0.25
CA ASP A 17 25.97 -0.96 0.35
C ASP A 17 26.53 0.07 1.34
N LEU A 18 26.44 1.37 1.02
CA LEU A 18 26.78 2.44 1.96
C LEU A 18 25.89 2.42 3.21
N LEU A 19 24.58 2.23 3.05
CA LEU A 19 23.64 2.11 4.17
C LEU A 19 23.94 0.88 5.04
N ARG A 20 24.28 -0.26 4.44
CA ARG A 20 24.70 -1.47 5.17
C ARG A 20 25.96 -1.24 5.98
N CYS A 21 26.96 -0.57 5.40
CA CYS A 21 28.18 -0.19 6.11
C CYS A 21 27.88 0.74 7.29
N GLY A 22 27.02 1.74 7.07
CA GLY A 22 26.57 2.66 8.12
C GLY A 22 25.82 1.94 9.25
N ALA A 23 24.90 1.03 8.93
CA ALA A 23 24.17 0.24 9.91
C ALA A 23 25.11 -0.70 10.70
N TRP A 24 26.10 -1.29 10.04
CA TRP A 24 27.14 -2.09 10.69
C TRP A 24 27.94 -1.26 11.69
N ALA A 25 28.36 -0.05 11.29
CA ALA A 25 29.12 0.86 12.15
C ALA A 25 28.27 1.39 13.31
N ALA A 26 27.00 1.73 13.08
CA ALA A 26 26.08 2.22 14.11
C ALA A 26 25.89 1.18 15.23
N GLU A 27 25.69 -0.10 14.90
CA GLU A 27 25.58 -1.16 15.93
C GLU A 27 26.89 -1.37 16.69
N ARG A 28 28.04 -1.17 16.04
CA ARG A 28 29.37 -1.33 16.65
C ARG A 28 29.72 -0.16 17.59
N LEU A 29 29.40 1.07 17.18
CA LEU A 29 29.80 2.31 17.86
C LEU A 29 28.76 2.79 18.88
N LEU A 30 27.48 2.46 18.69
CA LEU A 30 26.38 2.87 19.56
C LEU A 30 25.58 1.63 20.02
N PRO A 31 26.11 0.80 20.94
CA PRO A 31 25.41 -0.39 21.43
C PRO A 31 24.01 -0.10 22.01
N ARG A 32 23.81 1.11 22.54
CA ARG A 32 22.51 1.59 23.06
C ARG A 32 21.44 1.76 21.97
N ALA A 33 21.81 1.83 20.70
CA ALA A 33 20.90 1.91 19.56
C ALA A 33 20.59 0.53 18.95
N ALA A 34 21.20 -0.56 19.43
CA ALA A 34 21.02 -1.90 18.86
C ALA A 34 19.56 -2.41 18.90
N TRP A 35 18.73 -1.89 19.81
CA TRP A 35 17.29 -2.21 19.86
C TRP A 35 16.53 -1.73 18.62
N LEU A 36 17.04 -0.72 17.91
CA LEU A 36 16.49 -0.26 16.62
C LEU A 36 16.74 -1.28 15.50
N ARG A 37 17.64 -2.25 15.71
CA ARG A 37 18.05 -3.26 14.72
C ARG A 37 18.34 -2.65 13.34
N PRO A 38 19.22 -1.64 13.25
CA PRO A 38 19.41 -0.86 12.02
C PRO A 38 19.81 -1.73 10.82
N ARG A 39 20.58 -2.82 11.01
CA ARG A 39 20.84 -3.76 9.90
C ARG A 39 19.57 -4.40 9.35
N ALA A 40 18.69 -4.86 10.22
CA ALA A 40 17.42 -5.47 9.80
C ALA A 40 16.52 -4.43 9.11
N ALA A 41 16.53 -3.18 9.59
CA ALA A 41 15.82 -2.08 8.95
C ALA A 41 16.34 -1.78 7.53
N VAL A 42 17.67 -1.76 7.35
CA VAL A 42 18.29 -1.56 6.02
C VAL A 42 17.96 -2.70 5.07
N GLU A 43 18.02 -3.96 5.50
CA GLU A 43 17.67 -5.08 4.61
C GLU A 43 16.19 -5.08 4.22
N GLU A 44 15.30 -4.69 5.13
CA GLU A 44 13.87 -4.55 4.80
C GLU A 44 13.64 -3.40 3.81
N PHE A 45 14.32 -2.27 4.02
CA PHE A 45 14.30 -1.16 3.07
C PHE A 45 14.86 -1.57 1.70
N ALA A 46 15.99 -2.27 1.66
CA ALA A 46 16.61 -2.77 0.44
C ALA A 46 15.65 -3.67 -0.35
N ARG A 47 14.96 -4.58 0.34
CA ARG A 47 13.98 -5.49 -0.25
C ARG A 47 12.83 -4.75 -0.92
N VAL A 48 12.26 -3.76 -0.24
CA VAL A 48 11.16 -2.94 -0.80
C VAL A 48 11.65 -2.11 -1.97
N LEU A 49 12.80 -1.44 -1.80
CA LEU A 49 13.36 -0.51 -2.79
C LEU A 49 13.77 -1.23 -4.08
N LEU A 50 14.48 -2.36 -3.98
CA LEU A 50 14.85 -3.17 -5.15
C LEU A 50 13.65 -3.85 -5.80
N GLY A 51 12.57 -4.11 -5.05
CA GLY A 51 11.32 -4.57 -5.64
C GLY A 51 10.73 -3.58 -6.65
N GLN A 52 11.00 -2.27 -6.51
CA GLN A 52 10.45 -1.23 -7.39
C GLN A 52 11.10 -1.19 -8.78
N VAL A 53 12.22 -1.89 -9.01
CA VAL A 53 12.85 -1.96 -10.35
C VAL A 53 12.40 -3.19 -11.14
N ASP A 54 11.65 -4.10 -10.53
CA ASP A 54 11.04 -5.22 -11.25
C ASP A 54 9.68 -4.82 -11.81
N LEU A 55 9.73 -4.25 -13.03
CA LEU A 55 8.52 -3.80 -13.71
C LEU A 55 7.63 -4.95 -14.20
N GLU A 56 8.12 -6.20 -14.22
CA GLU A 56 7.28 -7.35 -14.53
C GLU A 56 6.44 -7.76 -13.32
N GLU A 57 6.98 -7.69 -12.10
CA GLU A 57 6.20 -7.84 -10.87
C GLU A 57 5.18 -6.71 -10.68
N GLU A 58 5.57 -5.48 -11.00
CA GLU A 58 4.62 -4.35 -11.02
C GLU A 58 3.47 -4.61 -11.99
N ALA A 59 3.76 -5.10 -13.20
CA ALA A 59 2.73 -5.47 -14.18
C ALA A 59 1.79 -6.58 -13.68
N ARG A 60 2.33 -7.60 -13.01
CA ARG A 60 1.53 -8.67 -12.39
C ARG A 60 0.62 -8.13 -11.29
N SER A 61 1.14 -7.20 -10.49
CA SER A 61 0.40 -6.54 -9.41
C SER A 61 -0.71 -5.65 -9.97
N LEU A 62 -0.41 -4.88 -11.01
CA LEU A 62 -1.35 -4.04 -11.75
C LEU A 62 -2.48 -4.87 -12.37
N GLU A 63 -2.15 -5.96 -13.06
CA GLU A 63 -3.14 -6.87 -13.64
C GLU A 63 -4.09 -7.44 -12.57
N ARG A 64 -3.54 -7.86 -11.41
CA ARG A 64 -4.35 -8.40 -10.32
C ARG A 64 -5.28 -7.33 -9.74
N LEU A 65 -4.80 -6.10 -9.56
CA LEU A 65 -5.60 -4.99 -9.06
C LEU A 65 -6.67 -4.56 -10.08
N HIS A 66 -6.32 -4.52 -11.35
CA HIS A 66 -7.24 -4.27 -12.47
C HIS A 66 -8.39 -5.26 -12.48
N ARG A 67 -8.10 -6.56 -12.37
CA ARG A 67 -9.16 -7.58 -12.29
C ARG A 67 -10.02 -7.44 -11.04
N ALA A 68 -9.43 -7.07 -9.90
CA ALA A 68 -10.16 -6.90 -8.64
C ALA A 68 -11.23 -5.80 -8.74
N PHE A 69 -10.92 -4.72 -9.46
CA PHE A 69 -11.80 -3.55 -9.63
C PHE A 69 -12.52 -3.47 -10.97
N LYS A 70 -12.39 -4.48 -11.85
CA LYS A 70 -12.96 -4.45 -13.22
C LYS A 70 -14.44 -4.04 -13.31
N ASN A 71 -15.24 -4.41 -12.31
CA ASN A 71 -16.68 -4.13 -12.26
C ASN A 71 -17.04 -3.04 -11.23
N ASP A 72 -16.06 -2.37 -10.64
CA ASP A 72 -16.30 -1.28 -9.69
C ASP A 72 -16.54 0.02 -10.46
N PRO A 73 -17.68 0.70 -10.26
CA PRO A 73 -17.99 1.92 -10.99
C PRO A 73 -17.20 3.15 -10.50
N TYR A 74 -16.53 3.06 -9.35
CA TYR A 74 -15.84 4.18 -8.69
C TYR A 74 -14.33 4.00 -8.61
N VAL A 75 -13.78 2.84 -8.96
CA VAL A 75 -12.34 2.58 -8.96
C VAL A 75 -11.89 2.10 -10.33
N GLN A 76 -10.94 2.82 -10.90
CA GLN A 76 -10.29 2.46 -12.16
C GLN A 76 -8.82 2.14 -11.88
N VAL A 77 -8.32 1.11 -12.55
CA VAL A 77 -6.91 0.73 -12.53
C VAL A 77 -6.50 0.50 -13.98
N PRO A 78 -5.38 1.06 -14.47
CA PRO A 78 -4.87 0.75 -15.80
C PRO A 78 -4.69 -0.75 -16.02
N ALA A 79 -4.92 -1.23 -17.24
CA ALA A 79 -4.58 -2.60 -17.63
C ALA A 79 -3.16 -2.63 -18.20
N PRO A 80 -2.30 -3.57 -17.78
CA PRO A 80 -1.01 -3.76 -18.42
C PRO A 80 -1.19 -4.28 -19.86
N ILE A 81 -0.37 -3.78 -20.77
CA ILE A 81 -0.34 -4.14 -22.19
C ILE A 81 0.89 -5.00 -22.47
N ALA A 82 2.05 -4.58 -21.98
CA ALA A 82 3.32 -5.29 -22.13
C ALA A 82 4.28 -4.91 -21.01
N ALA A 83 5.11 -5.86 -20.56
CA ALA A 83 6.13 -5.64 -19.56
C ALA A 83 7.41 -6.38 -19.95
N GLY A 84 8.56 -5.85 -19.55
CA GLY A 84 9.85 -6.49 -19.71
C GLY A 84 10.93 -5.77 -18.92
N PRO A 85 12.20 -6.18 -19.05
CA PRO A 85 13.32 -5.57 -18.33
C PRO A 85 13.39 -4.06 -18.58
N GLY A 86 13.07 -3.27 -17.54
CA GLY A 86 13.16 -1.82 -17.57
C GLY A 86 12.05 -1.09 -18.32
N VAL A 87 10.99 -1.76 -18.78
CA VAL A 87 9.82 -1.10 -19.38
C VAL A 87 8.49 -1.74 -18.98
N LEU A 88 7.49 -0.89 -18.71
CA LEU A 88 6.09 -1.26 -18.52
C LEU A 88 5.18 -0.38 -19.38
N VAL A 89 4.33 -1.01 -20.18
CA VAL A 89 3.29 -0.39 -21.00
C VAL A 89 1.94 -0.79 -20.45
N GLU A 90 1.07 0.20 -20.23
CA GLU A 90 -0.28 0.05 -19.68
C GLU A 90 -1.25 0.97 -20.43
N THR A 91 -2.55 0.74 -20.27
CA THR A 91 -3.58 1.63 -20.80
C THR A 91 -3.45 3.02 -20.20
N PHE A 92 -3.65 4.05 -21.02
CA PHE A 92 -3.62 5.42 -20.53
C PHE A 92 -4.79 5.68 -19.57
N ALA A 93 -4.53 6.41 -18.49
CA ALA A 93 -5.55 6.85 -17.55
C ALA A 93 -5.52 8.38 -17.41
N GLU A 94 -6.70 8.97 -17.53
CA GLU A 94 -6.90 10.41 -17.45
C GLU A 94 -7.58 10.80 -16.14
N GLY A 95 -7.12 11.89 -15.53
CA GLY A 95 -7.75 12.44 -14.34
C GLY A 95 -6.98 13.61 -13.77
N THR A 96 -7.61 14.29 -12.83
CA THR A 96 -7.00 15.35 -12.03
C THR A 96 -6.09 14.73 -10.96
N PRO A 97 -4.81 15.12 -10.85
CA PRO A 97 -3.92 14.62 -9.81
C PRO A 97 -4.51 14.81 -8.40
N MET A 98 -4.36 13.81 -7.53
CA MET A 98 -4.86 13.91 -6.16
C MET A 98 -4.26 15.10 -5.39
N SER A 99 -3.02 15.49 -5.69
CA SER A 99 -2.38 16.67 -5.11
C SER A 99 -3.17 17.96 -5.35
N GLU A 100 -3.77 18.11 -6.54
CA GLU A 100 -4.62 19.27 -6.87
C GLU A 100 -5.94 19.24 -6.11
N ILE A 101 -6.54 18.05 -5.96
CA ILE A 101 -7.74 17.85 -5.13
C ILE A 101 -7.46 18.22 -3.67
N LEU A 102 -6.29 17.83 -3.15
CA LEU A 102 -5.87 18.14 -1.79
C LEU A 102 -5.55 19.64 -1.61
N ALA A 103 -5.08 20.31 -2.64
CA ALA A 103 -4.84 21.76 -2.63
C ALA A 103 -6.13 22.60 -2.74
N SER A 104 -7.22 22.04 -3.28
CA SER A 104 -8.50 22.73 -3.44
C SER A 104 -9.10 23.22 -2.11
N GLU A 105 -9.77 24.37 -2.11
CA GLU A 105 -10.53 24.86 -0.94
C GLU A 105 -11.90 24.16 -0.78
N ASP A 106 -12.34 23.38 -1.77
CA ASP A 106 -13.64 22.69 -1.73
C ASP A 106 -13.60 21.49 -0.77
N ALA A 107 -14.00 21.73 0.48
CA ALA A 107 -14.12 20.70 1.50
C ALA A 107 -15.16 19.62 1.15
N ALA A 108 -16.19 19.93 0.36
CA ALA A 108 -17.18 18.95 -0.05
C ALA A 108 -16.59 17.99 -1.10
N LEU A 109 -15.82 18.51 -2.05
CA LEU A 109 -15.05 17.70 -3.00
C LEU A 109 -14.09 16.75 -2.29
N LYS A 110 -13.28 17.28 -1.36
CA LYS A 110 -12.34 16.48 -0.56
C LYS A 110 -13.04 15.35 0.19
N ARG A 111 -14.22 15.61 0.77
CA ARG A 111 -15.02 14.57 1.42
C ARG A 111 -15.54 13.52 0.44
N ARG A 112 -16.00 13.91 -0.74
CA ARG A 112 -16.47 12.95 -1.76
C ARG A 112 -15.34 12.04 -2.21
N VAL A 113 -14.18 12.60 -2.54
CA VAL A 113 -12.99 11.84 -2.95
C VAL A 113 -12.48 10.97 -1.81
N GLY A 114 -12.36 11.50 -0.60
CA GLY A 114 -11.91 10.74 0.57
C GLY A 114 -12.79 9.53 0.89
N ARG A 115 -14.10 9.60 0.64
CA ARG A 115 -15.00 8.44 0.75
C ARG A 115 -14.68 7.36 -0.28
N VAL A 116 -14.45 7.72 -1.54
CA VAL A 116 -14.06 6.77 -2.58
C VAL A 116 -12.70 6.13 -2.25
N CYS A 117 -11.73 6.92 -1.79
CA CYS A 117 -10.43 6.40 -1.37
C CYS A 117 -10.54 5.42 -0.20
N LEU A 118 -11.34 5.76 0.82
CA LEU A 118 -11.55 4.87 1.96
C LEU A 118 -12.25 3.58 1.53
N ASP A 119 -13.30 3.66 0.72
CA ASP A 119 -14.02 2.49 0.22
C ASP A 119 -13.09 1.57 -0.60
N ALA A 120 -12.29 2.14 -1.51
CA ALA A 120 -11.32 1.38 -2.30
C ALA A 120 -10.27 0.69 -1.42
N PHE A 121 -9.74 1.41 -0.42
CA PHE A 121 -8.77 0.85 0.54
C PHE A 121 -9.36 -0.29 1.38
N LEU A 122 -10.60 -0.13 1.84
CA LEU A 122 -11.30 -1.19 2.59
C LEU A 122 -11.61 -2.39 1.70
N GLN A 123 -12.06 -2.19 0.45
CA GLN A 123 -12.26 -3.27 -0.52
C GLN A 123 -10.95 -4.05 -0.76
N MET A 124 -9.83 -3.35 -0.97
CA MET A 124 -8.51 -3.96 -1.14
C MET A 124 -8.13 -4.88 0.03
N ILE A 125 -8.32 -4.43 1.27
CA ILE A 125 -7.95 -5.19 2.46
C ILE A 125 -8.94 -6.33 2.73
N PHE A 126 -10.23 -6.00 2.85
CA PHE A 126 -11.23 -6.91 3.40
C PHE A 126 -11.81 -7.85 2.34
N VAL A 127 -12.04 -7.33 1.13
CA VAL A 127 -12.67 -8.10 0.04
C VAL A 127 -11.60 -8.84 -0.74
N HIS A 128 -10.61 -8.12 -1.27
CA HIS A 128 -9.63 -8.68 -2.20
C HIS A 128 -8.40 -9.32 -1.53
N ASN A 129 -8.12 -8.98 -0.26
CA ASN A 129 -6.87 -9.36 0.43
C ASN A 129 -5.63 -9.08 -0.43
N PHE A 130 -5.65 -7.91 -1.08
CA PHE A 130 -4.59 -7.43 -1.94
C PHE A 130 -4.67 -5.91 -1.95
N ALA A 131 -3.75 -5.28 -1.23
CA ALA A 131 -3.74 -3.85 -1.00
C ALA A 131 -2.54 -3.19 -1.64
N HIS A 132 -2.79 -2.04 -2.26
CA HIS A 132 -1.78 -1.10 -2.70
C HIS A 132 -1.07 -0.54 -1.47
N GLY A 133 0.19 -0.89 -1.29
CA GLY A 133 1.00 -0.50 -0.14
C GLY A 133 1.44 0.96 -0.15
N ASP A 134 1.45 1.60 -1.32
CA ASP A 134 1.84 3.00 -1.48
C ASP A 134 0.75 3.91 -2.11
N MET A 135 -0.34 4.14 -1.38
CA MET A 135 -1.43 5.06 -1.81
C MET A 135 -1.08 6.53 -1.54
N HIS A 136 0.08 7.00 -1.99
CA HIS A 136 0.42 8.41 -1.90
C HIS A 136 -0.29 9.24 -3.00
N PRO A 137 -0.50 10.56 -2.83
CA PRO A 137 -1.21 11.38 -3.82
C PRO A 137 -0.65 11.32 -5.26
N GLY A 138 0.64 11.08 -5.44
CA GLY A 138 1.24 10.92 -6.79
C GLY A 138 0.83 9.64 -7.55
N ASN A 139 0.27 8.63 -6.87
CA ASN A 139 -0.16 7.36 -7.45
C ASN A 139 -1.69 7.33 -7.63
N MET A 140 -2.33 8.48 -7.51
CA MET A 140 -3.78 8.61 -7.54
C MET A 140 -4.20 9.77 -8.43
N LEU A 141 -5.12 9.48 -9.36
CA LEU A 141 -5.87 10.50 -10.08
C LEU A 141 -7.34 10.43 -9.68
N VAL A 142 -8.03 11.53 -9.89
CA VAL A 142 -9.47 11.63 -9.71
C VAL A 142 -10.09 12.00 -11.05
N HIS A 143 -10.90 11.09 -11.57
CA HIS A 143 -11.64 11.28 -12.80
C HIS A 143 -13.07 11.71 -12.47
N PHE A 144 -13.59 12.66 -13.25
CA PHE A 144 -14.98 13.13 -13.16
C PHE A 144 -15.60 12.94 -14.54
N ASP A 145 -16.72 12.22 -14.62
CA ASP A 145 -17.50 12.21 -15.86
C ASP A 145 -18.03 13.63 -16.16
N GLU A 146 -18.32 13.92 -17.43
CA GLU A 146 -18.81 15.25 -17.85
C GLU A 146 -20.09 15.64 -17.09
N ASP A 147 -20.98 14.66 -16.88
CA ASP A 147 -22.21 14.82 -16.10
C ASP A 147 -21.93 15.01 -14.59
N ASP A 148 -20.83 14.45 -14.08
CA ASP A 148 -20.50 14.51 -12.65
C ASP A 148 -20.06 15.90 -12.20
N ARG A 149 -19.45 16.68 -13.08
CA ARG A 149 -18.99 18.05 -12.76
C ARG A 149 -20.17 18.99 -12.53
N ALA A 150 -21.25 18.84 -13.31
CA ALA A 150 -22.47 19.63 -13.16
C ALA A 150 -23.33 19.15 -11.98
N THR A 151 -23.41 17.83 -11.77
CA THR A 151 -24.30 17.22 -10.76
C THR A 151 -23.63 17.04 -9.39
N LYS A 152 -22.32 17.28 -9.28
CA LYS A 152 -21.49 16.97 -8.09
C LYS A 152 -21.57 15.50 -7.68
N ALA A 153 -21.73 14.60 -8.66
CA ALA A 153 -21.81 13.18 -8.44
C ALA A 153 -20.47 12.58 -7.95
N ARG A 154 -20.49 11.27 -7.70
CA ARG A 154 -19.40 10.56 -7.03
C ARG A 154 -18.25 10.33 -8.03
N PRO A 155 -17.04 10.87 -7.78
CA PRO A 155 -15.94 10.75 -8.72
C PRO A 155 -15.37 9.34 -8.77
N ARG A 156 -14.65 9.03 -9.85
CA ARG A 156 -13.84 7.81 -9.97
C ARG A 156 -12.43 8.04 -9.48
N LEU A 157 -11.93 7.14 -8.64
CA LEU A 157 -10.54 7.08 -8.22
C LEU A 157 -9.75 6.22 -9.21
N VAL A 158 -8.66 6.76 -9.72
CA VAL A 158 -7.71 6.00 -10.56
C VAL A 158 -6.50 5.65 -9.70
N LEU A 159 -6.19 4.36 -9.57
CA LEU A 159 -5.00 3.88 -8.88
C LEU A 159 -3.90 3.57 -9.90
N LEU A 160 -2.72 4.17 -9.70
CA LEU A 160 -1.53 4.00 -10.53
C LEU A 160 -0.41 3.37 -9.69
N ASP A 161 0.62 2.82 -10.35
CA ASP A 161 1.86 2.35 -9.72
C ASP A 161 1.69 1.41 -8.49
N PRO A 162 1.04 0.25 -8.65
CA PRO A 162 0.99 -0.77 -7.60
C PRO A 162 2.31 -1.55 -7.50
N GLY A 163 3.46 -0.87 -7.54
CA GLY A 163 4.78 -1.47 -7.36
C GLY A 163 5.02 -1.98 -5.93
N ILE A 164 4.29 -1.45 -4.94
CA ILE A 164 4.26 -1.97 -3.57
C ILE A 164 2.86 -2.52 -3.31
N VAL A 165 2.77 -3.84 -3.10
CA VAL A 165 1.52 -4.52 -2.75
C VAL A 165 1.68 -5.42 -1.55
N VAL A 166 0.60 -5.56 -0.78
CA VAL A 166 0.56 -6.39 0.42
C VAL A 166 -0.65 -7.31 0.37
N ALA A 167 -0.45 -8.56 0.73
CA ALA A 167 -1.50 -9.54 0.94
C ALA A 167 -1.24 -10.31 2.24
N LEU A 168 -2.30 -10.62 2.98
CA LEU A 168 -2.18 -11.45 4.17
C LEU A 168 -2.21 -12.93 3.78
N SER A 169 -1.45 -13.75 4.50
CA SER A 169 -1.60 -15.20 4.42
C SER A 169 -3.02 -15.61 4.84
N PRO A 170 -3.53 -16.80 4.45
CA PRO A 170 -4.88 -17.22 4.84
C PRO A 170 -5.10 -17.21 6.36
N GLY A 171 -4.09 -17.63 7.13
CA GLY A 171 -4.12 -17.59 8.59
C GLY A 171 -4.12 -16.16 9.15
N ASP A 172 -3.25 -15.29 8.62
CA ASP A 172 -3.18 -13.89 9.06
C ASP A 172 -4.43 -13.10 8.67
N ARG A 173 -5.01 -13.39 7.50
CA ARG A 173 -6.28 -12.80 7.05
C ARG A 173 -7.40 -13.16 8.02
N GLY A 174 -7.56 -14.44 8.36
CA GLY A 174 -8.56 -14.86 9.35
C GLY A 174 -8.32 -14.19 10.71
N ASN A 175 -7.06 -14.13 11.14
CA ASN A 175 -6.71 -13.48 12.39
C ASN A 175 -7.07 -11.99 12.41
N PHE A 176 -6.77 -11.30 11.32
CA PHE A 176 -7.06 -9.89 11.13
C PHE A 176 -8.57 -9.62 11.10
N LEU A 177 -9.33 -10.41 10.33
CA LEU A 177 -10.78 -10.27 10.20
C LEU A 177 -11.51 -10.48 11.53
N ASP A 178 -11.14 -11.51 12.29
CA ASP A 178 -11.75 -11.78 13.60
C ASP A 178 -11.50 -10.64 14.60
N LEU A 179 -10.27 -10.12 14.64
CA LEU A 179 -9.91 -9.01 15.51
C LEU A 179 -10.67 -7.74 15.12
N PHE A 180 -10.69 -7.43 13.82
CA PHE A 180 -11.39 -6.25 13.31
C PHE A 180 -12.90 -6.34 13.56
N ALA A 181 -13.49 -7.52 13.38
CA ALA A 181 -14.91 -7.74 13.65
C ALA A 181 -15.26 -7.58 15.14
N ALA A 182 -14.37 -8.01 16.06
CA ALA A 182 -14.56 -7.79 17.49
C ALA A 182 -14.55 -6.29 17.83
N VAL A 183 -13.57 -5.54 17.30
CA VAL A 183 -13.47 -4.08 17.49
C VAL A 183 -14.67 -3.36 16.91
N ALA A 184 -15.08 -3.68 15.69
CA ALA A 184 -16.21 -3.06 15.00
C ALA A 184 -17.55 -3.26 15.75
N ARG A 185 -17.70 -4.36 16.49
CA ARG A 185 -18.88 -4.64 17.33
C ARG A 185 -18.77 -4.09 18.75
N GLY A 186 -17.64 -3.46 19.12
CA GLY A 186 -17.39 -3.02 20.49
C GLY A 186 -17.10 -4.17 21.46
N ASP A 187 -16.78 -5.38 20.99
CA ASP A 187 -16.40 -6.52 21.82
C ASP A 187 -14.92 -6.44 22.23
N GLY A 188 -14.64 -5.53 23.18
CA GLY A 188 -13.28 -5.32 23.70
C GLY A 188 -12.69 -6.58 24.35
N ALA A 189 -13.51 -7.35 25.08
CA ALA A 189 -13.06 -8.58 25.73
C ALA A 189 -12.71 -9.67 24.70
N GLY A 190 -13.49 -9.79 23.62
CA GLY A 190 -13.17 -10.65 22.48
C GLY A 190 -11.89 -10.23 21.78
N ALA A 191 -11.73 -8.94 21.48
CA ALA A 191 -10.51 -8.40 20.89
C ALA A 191 -9.27 -8.70 21.75
N GLY A 192 -9.37 -8.48 23.07
CA GLY A 192 -8.31 -8.80 24.02
C GLY A 192 -7.91 -10.27 24.00
N ARG A 193 -8.88 -11.20 24.05
CA ARG A 193 -8.62 -12.65 23.93
C ARG A 193 -7.96 -13.04 22.61
N LEU A 194 -8.41 -12.45 21.49
CA LEU A 194 -7.85 -12.73 20.17
C LEU A 194 -6.39 -12.25 20.06
N LEU A 195 -6.09 -11.05 20.56
CA LEU A 195 -4.73 -10.50 20.61
C LEU A 195 -3.80 -11.39 21.44
N ARG A 196 -4.27 -11.79 22.63
CA ARG A 196 -3.55 -12.70 23.54
C ARG A 196 -3.18 -14.00 22.85
N ARG A 197 -4.19 -14.76 22.40
CA ARG A 197 -4.04 -16.11 21.82
C ARG A 197 -3.11 -16.13 20.60
N ARG A 198 -3.01 -15.02 19.87
CA ARG A 198 -2.26 -14.90 18.61
C ARG A 198 -0.91 -14.21 18.78
N ALA A 199 -0.59 -13.71 19.97
CA ALA A 199 0.72 -13.14 20.25
C ALA A 199 1.79 -14.23 20.26
N ARG A 200 2.81 -14.10 19.40
CA ARG A 200 3.92 -15.06 19.29
C ARG A 200 4.79 -15.19 20.56
N ARG A 201 4.66 -14.25 21.51
CA ARG A 201 5.39 -14.21 22.79
C ARG A 201 4.44 -13.78 23.91
N GLU A 202 3.53 -14.67 24.30
CA GLU A 202 2.64 -14.43 25.43
C GLU A 202 3.37 -14.71 26.76
N ARG A 203 3.45 -13.71 27.65
CA ARG A 203 3.79 -13.86 29.08
C ARG A 203 2.80 -13.03 29.90
N CYS A 204 1.51 -13.35 29.80
CA CYS A 204 0.48 -12.68 30.59
C CYS A 204 0.27 -13.46 31.89
N ALA A 205 0.57 -12.82 33.04
CA ALA A 205 0.45 -13.44 34.35
C ALA A 205 -1.01 -13.53 34.85
N ASP A 206 -1.88 -12.59 34.44
CA ASP A 206 -3.32 -12.61 34.75
C ASP A 206 -4.19 -12.41 33.49
N PRO A 207 -4.66 -13.52 32.89
CA PRO A 207 -5.62 -13.58 31.79
C PRO A 207 -6.92 -12.79 31.94
N ARG A 208 -7.36 -12.49 33.17
CA ARG A 208 -8.67 -11.86 33.44
C ARG A 208 -8.56 -10.35 33.63
N ALA A 209 -7.36 -9.83 33.87
CA ALA A 209 -7.09 -8.40 34.05
C ALA A 209 -6.81 -7.65 32.73
N PHE A 210 -6.61 -8.38 31.63
CA PHE A 210 -6.35 -7.87 30.27
C PHE A 210 -7.63 -7.86 29.44
#